data_AF-A0A429FGE5-F1
#
_entry.id   AF-A0A429FGE5-F1
#
_cell.length_a   1.000
_cell.length_b   1.000
_cell.length_c   1.000
_cell.angle_alpha   90.00
_cell.angle_beta   90.00
_cell.angle_gamma   90.00
#
_symmetry.space_group_name_H-M   'P 1'
#
loop_
_entity.id
_entity.type
_entity.pdbx_description
1 polymer ?
#
loop_
_entity_poly.entity_id
_entity_poly.type
_entity_poly.pdbx_seq_one_letter_code
_entity_poly.pdbx_strand_id
1 'polypeptide(L)'
;MCEDVYRRGFVDDRLARLFDSGRPTVDQLRGLVEQRQVDELVALARRLHERGTLWELRKLAGNPGPGTPLGIAGPTIVPHWADADLLLGAIDPDHGIDARGGTLLDVKTVVSVRDTGKVGRWLWQVLLYAWLDTADLYRIRRVGLLLGRHGVLMSWPVDELAERLLGRRVTGEHARDAFHDIAGQIITGHGLPWPVA
;
A
#
# COMPACT_ATOMS: atom_id res chain seq x y z
N MET A 1 -18.91 2.98 7.25
CA MET A 1 -19.54 1.68 7.58
C MET A 1 -18.52 0.56 7.71
N CYS A 2 -18.05 -0.09 6.63
CA CYS A 2 -16.96 -1.09 6.77
C CYS A 2 -15.66 -0.46 7.29
N GLU A 3 -15.39 0.80 6.92
CA GLU A 3 -14.29 1.59 7.51
C GLU A 3 -14.48 1.84 9.02
N ASP A 4 -15.71 2.02 9.51
CA ASP A 4 -15.97 2.25 10.94
C ASP A 4 -15.80 0.97 11.76
N VAL A 5 -16.18 -0.17 11.18
CA VAL A 5 -15.87 -1.49 11.75
C VAL A 5 -14.36 -1.66 11.84
N TYR A 6 -13.65 -1.38 10.75
CA TYR A 6 -12.20 -1.55 10.67
C TYR A 6 -11.43 -0.60 11.61
N ARG A 7 -11.76 0.70 11.63
CA ARG A 7 -11.02 1.72 12.39
C ARG A 7 -11.45 1.84 13.86
N ARG A 8 -12.69 1.48 14.18
CA ARG A 8 -13.29 1.77 15.48
C ARG A 8 -13.95 0.55 16.14
N GLY A 9 -13.97 -0.60 15.46
CA GLY A 9 -14.71 -1.78 15.93
C GLY A 9 -16.22 -1.57 15.94
N PHE A 10 -16.73 -0.52 15.29
CA PHE A 10 -18.13 -0.15 15.35
C PHE A 10 -18.90 -0.68 14.13
N VAL A 11 -19.87 -1.57 14.37
CA VAL A 11 -20.77 -2.08 13.34
C VAL A 11 -22.02 -1.20 13.28
N ASP A 12 -22.25 -0.57 12.14
CA ASP A 12 -23.48 0.19 11.88
C ASP A 12 -24.71 -0.73 11.95
N ASP A 13 -25.77 -0.30 12.65
CA ASP A 13 -26.99 -1.10 12.83
C ASP A 13 -27.63 -1.55 11.52
N ARG A 14 -27.52 -0.77 10.44
CA ARG A 14 -28.03 -1.15 9.11
C ARG A 14 -27.21 -2.30 8.53
N LEU A 15 -25.89 -2.29 8.76
CA LEU A 15 -25.02 -3.39 8.36
C LEU A 15 -25.28 -4.63 9.20
N ALA A 16 -25.40 -4.48 10.53
CA ALA A 16 -25.71 -5.57 11.44
C ALA A 16 -27.01 -6.28 11.05
N ARG A 17 -28.10 -5.52 10.85
CA ARG A 17 -29.40 -6.07 10.41
C ARG A 17 -29.33 -6.86 9.11
N LEU A 18 -28.48 -6.44 8.17
CA LEU A 18 -28.29 -7.16 6.90
C LEU A 18 -27.61 -8.51 7.09
N PHE A 19 -26.62 -8.59 7.97
CA PHE A 19 -25.99 -9.86 8.33
C PHE A 19 -26.88 -10.74 9.22
N ASP A 20 -27.68 -10.15 10.11
CA ASP A 20 -28.67 -10.88 10.90
C ASP A 20 -29.75 -11.52 10.01
N SER A 21 -30.07 -10.89 8.88
CA SER A 21 -31.02 -11.42 7.88
C SER A 21 -30.43 -12.52 6.98
N GLY A 22 -29.16 -12.88 7.15
CA GLY A 22 -28.47 -13.92 6.40
C GLY A 22 -27.22 -13.40 5.68
N ARG A 23 -26.93 -13.94 4.48
CA ARG A 23 -25.80 -13.47 3.66
C ARG A 23 -26.26 -12.30 2.78
N PRO A 24 -25.80 -11.06 3.04
CA PRO A 24 -26.19 -9.92 2.23
C PRO A 24 -25.63 -10.05 0.81
N THR A 25 -26.42 -9.63 -0.18
CA THR A 25 -25.98 -9.55 -1.57
C THR A 25 -25.12 -8.31 -1.81
N VAL A 26 -24.36 -8.31 -2.91
CA VAL A 26 -23.56 -7.14 -3.32
C VAL A 26 -24.42 -5.89 -3.47
N ASP A 27 -25.62 -6.02 -4.04
CA ASP A 27 -26.51 -4.88 -4.26
C ASP A 27 -27.10 -4.35 -2.95
N GLN A 28 -27.39 -5.23 -1.98
CA GLN A 28 -27.80 -4.80 -0.65
C GLN A 28 -26.67 -4.03 0.06
N LEU A 29 -25.43 -4.50 -0.03
CA LEU A 29 -24.27 -3.79 0.52
C LEU A 29 -24.04 -2.43 -0.16
N ARG A 30 -24.19 -2.35 -1.49
CA ARG A 30 -24.13 -1.10 -2.25
C ARG A 30 -25.23 -0.12 -1.85
N GLY A 31 -26.45 -0.61 -1.63
CA GLY A 31 -27.59 0.20 -1.21
C GLY A 31 -27.42 0.85 0.16
N LEU A 32 -26.48 0.38 0.98
CA LEU A 32 -26.16 1.01 2.25
C LEU A 32 -25.14 2.16 2.15
N VAL A 33 -24.43 2.30 1.03
CA VAL A 33 -23.44 3.36 0.83
C VAL A 33 -24.18 4.65 0.50
N GLU A 34 -23.89 5.72 1.23
CA GLU A 34 -24.52 7.01 0.96
C GLU A 34 -24.00 7.60 -0.34
N GLN A 35 -24.88 8.21 -1.15
CA GLN A 35 -24.52 8.76 -2.47
C GLN A 35 -23.31 9.71 -2.39
N ARG A 36 -23.20 10.51 -1.32
CA ARG A 36 -22.05 11.40 -1.10
C ARG A 36 -20.69 10.67 -1.05
N GLN A 37 -20.66 9.43 -0.56
CA GLN A 37 -19.42 8.62 -0.49
C GLN A 37 -19.03 8.11 -1.88
N VAL A 38 -20.04 7.76 -2.69
CA VAL A 38 -19.84 7.41 -4.10
C VAL A 38 -19.32 8.63 -4.87
N ASP A 39 -19.94 9.80 -4.67
CA ASP A 39 -19.53 11.05 -5.31
C ASP A 39 -18.10 11.44 -4.92
N GLU A 40 -17.71 11.27 -3.65
CA GLU A 40 -16.34 11.50 -3.19
C GLU A 40 -15.34 10.55 -3.87
N LEU A 41 -15.66 9.25 -3.97
CA LEU A 41 -14.81 8.28 -4.66
C LEU A 41 -14.66 8.61 -6.15
N VAL A 42 -15.75 8.97 -6.83
CA VAL A 42 -15.73 9.41 -8.23
C VAL A 42 -14.89 10.67 -8.39
N ALA A 43 -15.00 11.64 -7.48
CA ALA A 43 -14.20 12.85 -7.51
C ALA A 43 -12.70 12.57 -7.31
N LEU A 44 -12.35 11.62 -6.43
CA LEU A 44 -10.96 11.19 -6.24
C LEU A 44 -10.41 10.49 -7.49
N ALA A 45 -11.18 9.57 -8.09
CA ALA A 45 -10.78 8.88 -9.32
C ALA A 45 -10.60 9.87 -10.48
N ARG A 46 -11.51 10.82 -10.64
CA ARG A 46 -11.41 11.89 -11.62
C ARG A 46 -10.16 12.74 -11.40
N ARG A 47 -9.89 13.15 -10.16
CA ARG A 47 -8.67 13.90 -9.82
C ARG A 47 -7.39 13.14 -10.20
N LEU A 48 -7.32 11.85 -9.87
CA LEU A 48 -6.17 11.00 -10.22
C LEU A 48 -6.01 10.86 -11.74
N HIS A 49 -7.12 10.79 -12.47
CA HIS A 49 -7.11 10.75 -13.93
C HIS A 49 -6.61 12.07 -14.53
N GLU A 50 -7.22 13.20 -14.15
CA GLU A 50 -6.89 14.55 -14.68
C GLU A 50 -5.46 14.97 -14.35
N ARG A 51 -4.90 14.50 -13.23
CA ARG A 51 -3.50 14.75 -12.85
C ARG A 51 -2.51 13.79 -13.51
N GLY A 52 -2.97 12.85 -14.34
CA GLY A 52 -2.13 11.84 -14.98
C GLY A 52 -1.62 10.75 -14.03
N THR A 53 -2.03 10.74 -12.75
CA THR A 53 -1.56 9.75 -11.77
C THR A 53 -1.91 8.33 -12.17
N LEU A 54 -3.12 8.10 -12.69
CA LEU A 54 -3.50 6.76 -13.18
C LEU A 54 -2.62 6.28 -14.34
N TRP A 55 -2.15 7.21 -15.18
CA TRP A 55 -1.23 6.89 -16.27
C TRP A 55 0.16 6.54 -15.72
N GLU A 56 0.68 7.29 -14.74
CA GLU A 56 1.95 6.97 -14.10
C GLU A 56 1.91 5.62 -13.36
N LEU A 57 0.81 5.29 -12.67
CA LEU A 57 0.63 3.97 -12.06
C LEU A 57 0.69 2.85 -13.11
N ARG A 58 0.03 3.04 -14.26
CA ARG A 58 0.09 2.09 -15.38
C ARG A 58 1.50 1.96 -15.97
N LYS A 59 2.23 3.06 -16.07
CA LYS A 59 3.63 3.08 -16.52
C LYS A 59 4.55 2.32 -15.58
N LEU A 60 4.40 2.51 -14.27
CA LEU A 60 5.14 1.75 -13.25
C LEU A 60 4.84 0.25 -13.31
N ALA A 61 3.61 -0.13 -13.66
CA ALA A 61 3.22 -1.51 -13.92
C ALA A 61 3.70 -2.05 -15.28
N GLY A 62 4.45 -1.26 -16.07
CA GLY A 62 5.00 -1.70 -17.34
C GLY A 62 4.09 -1.52 -18.56
N ASN A 63 3.10 -0.64 -18.47
CA ASN A 63 2.10 -0.36 -19.51
C ASN A 63 1.35 -1.60 -20.02
N PRO A 64 0.77 -2.43 -19.13
CA PRO A 64 0.04 -3.61 -19.56
C PRO A 64 -1.18 -3.22 -20.40
N GLY A 65 -1.73 -4.15 -21.18
CA GLY A 65 -2.92 -3.93 -22.00
C GLY A 65 -4.18 -3.68 -21.16
N PRO A 66 -5.28 -3.15 -21.75
CA PRO A 66 -6.56 -3.05 -21.06
C PRO A 66 -7.04 -4.42 -20.54
N GLY A 67 -7.63 -4.45 -19.35
CA GLY A 67 -8.09 -5.69 -18.71
C GLY A 67 -7.01 -6.49 -17.99
N THR A 68 -5.73 -6.16 -18.18
CA THR A 68 -4.62 -6.75 -17.42
C THR A 68 -4.43 -6.02 -16.09
N PRO A 69 -4.32 -6.73 -14.96
CA PRO A 69 -4.03 -6.12 -13.66
C PRO A 69 -2.72 -5.32 -13.65
N LEU A 70 -2.68 -4.24 -12.86
CA LEU A 70 -1.46 -3.44 -12.68
C LEU A 70 -0.54 -3.97 -11.56
N GLY A 71 -1.08 -4.83 -10.69
CA GLY A 71 -0.42 -5.20 -9.45
C GLY A 71 -1.35 -5.87 -8.43
N ILE A 72 -0.86 -6.00 -7.19
CA ILE A 72 -1.59 -6.49 -6.01
C ILE A 72 -2.00 -5.30 -5.13
N ALA A 73 -3.24 -5.30 -4.65
CA ALA A 73 -3.67 -4.43 -3.56
C ALA A 73 -3.59 -5.20 -2.22
N GLY A 74 -2.99 -4.59 -1.20
CA GLY A 74 -2.75 -5.24 0.09
C GLY A 74 -1.78 -6.42 0.01
N PRO A 75 -0.55 -6.23 -0.50
CA PRO A 75 0.46 -7.28 -0.49
C PRO A 75 0.76 -7.70 0.96
N THR A 76 0.72 -9.00 1.25
CA THR A 76 1.07 -9.50 2.59
C THR A 76 2.56 -9.80 2.62
N ILE A 77 3.36 -8.83 3.08
CA ILE A 77 4.77 -9.05 3.40
C ILE A 77 4.84 -9.66 4.81
N VAL A 78 4.32 -8.96 5.81
CA VAL A 78 4.09 -9.52 7.16
C VAL A 78 2.59 -9.53 7.43
N PRO A 79 2.01 -10.65 7.88
CA PRO A 79 0.59 -10.71 8.24
C PRO A 79 0.17 -9.55 9.14
N HIS A 80 -0.90 -8.83 8.74
CA HIS A 80 -1.52 -7.72 9.48
C HIS A 80 -0.70 -6.43 9.60
N TRP A 81 0.40 -6.26 8.86
CA TRP A 81 1.22 -5.04 8.94
C TRP A 81 0.94 -4.06 7.79
N ALA A 82 0.46 -4.54 6.64
CA ALA A 82 0.26 -3.74 5.44
C ALA A 82 -1.19 -3.81 4.94
N ASP A 83 -1.98 -2.76 5.20
CA ASP A 83 -3.42 -2.72 4.88
C ASP A 83 -3.79 -1.66 3.80
N ALA A 84 -2.87 -0.77 3.47
CA ALA A 84 -3.10 0.35 2.53
C ALA A 84 -2.02 0.49 1.46
N ASP A 85 -1.35 -0.63 1.16
CA ASP A 85 -0.23 -0.67 0.22
C ASP A 85 -0.66 -1.27 -1.13
N LEU A 86 -0.01 -0.83 -2.19
CA LEU A 86 -0.13 -1.38 -3.55
C LEU A 86 1.24 -1.88 -3.99
N LEU A 87 1.30 -3.07 -4.56
CA LEU A 87 2.50 -3.57 -5.21
C LEU A 87 2.27 -3.58 -6.72
N LEU A 88 2.89 -2.66 -7.44
CA LEU A 88 2.84 -2.58 -8.90
C LEU A 88 3.98 -3.35 -9.55
N GLY A 89 3.74 -3.87 -10.74
CA GLY A 89 4.71 -4.62 -11.54
C GLY A 89 3.96 -5.57 -12.46
N ALA A 90 4.63 -6.11 -13.48
CA ALA A 90 4.03 -7.22 -14.21
C ALA A 90 4.06 -8.44 -13.27
N ILE A 91 2.91 -8.72 -12.69
CA ILE A 91 2.69 -9.89 -11.84
C ILE A 91 2.18 -10.98 -12.77
N ASP A 92 3.07 -11.91 -13.05
CA ASP A 92 2.75 -13.15 -13.74
C ASP A 92 2.47 -14.22 -12.66
N PRO A 93 1.29 -14.86 -12.65
CA PRO A 93 0.99 -15.91 -11.67
C PRO A 93 1.94 -17.11 -11.72
N ASP A 94 2.51 -17.39 -12.90
CA ASP A 94 3.40 -18.52 -13.16
C ASP A 94 4.89 -18.13 -12.98
N HIS A 95 5.24 -16.86 -13.23
CA HIS A 95 6.62 -16.38 -13.25
C HIS A 95 6.95 -15.32 -12.19
N GLY A 96 5.99 -14.93 -11.36
CA GLY A 96 6.14 -13.92 -10.32
C GLY A 96 6.29 -12.50 -10.88
N ILE A 97 7.06 -11.65 -10.18
CA ILE A 97 7.35 -10.29 -10.62
C ILE A 97 8.50 -10.30 -11.63
N ASP A 98 8.28 -9.65 -12.77
CA ASP A 98 9.25 -9.60 -13.88
C ASP A 98 10.59 -8.94 -13.50
N ALA A 99 11.55 -8.98 -14.43
CA ALA A 99 12.91 -8.49 -14.21
C ALA A 99 13.02 -6.99 -13.86
N ARG A 100 11.97 -6.18 -14.08
CA ARG A 100 11.94 -4.76 -13.70
C ARG A 100 11.75 -4.57 -12.19
N GLY A 101 11.27 -5.61 -11.51
CA GLY A 101 11.00 -5.59 -10.07
C GLY A 101 9.71 -4.85 -9.69
N GLY A 102 9.32 -5.02 -8.43
CA GLY A 102 8.11 -4.44 -7.88
C GLY A 102 8.29 -2.98 -7.48
N THR A 103 7.20 -2.21 -7.58
CA THR A 103 7.06 -0.89 -6.98
C THR A 103 6.04 -0.94 -5.85
N LEU A 104 6.49 -0.80 -4.60
CA LEU A 104 5.63 -0.75 -3.42
C LEU A 104 5.16 0.69 -3.17
N LEU A 105 3.86 0.92 -3.08
CA LEU A 105 3.27 2.22 -2.84
C LEU A 105 2.44 2.22 -1.57
N ASP A 106 2.67 3.19 -0.69
CA ASP A 106 1.79 3.45 0.44
C ASP A 106 0.76 4.53 0.07
N VAL A 107 -0.53 4.22 0.21
CA VAL A 107 -1.63 5.09 -0.21
C VAL A 107 -2.13 5.95 0.95
N LYS A 108 -2.04 7.28 0.80
CA LYS A 108 -2.54 8.25 1.78
C LYS A 108 -3.67 9.11 1.21
N THR A 109 -4.81 9.10 1.88
CA THR A 109 -6.00 9.92 1.57
C THR A 109 -6.13 11.13 2.51
N VAL A 110 -5.01 11.76 2.86
CA VAL A 110 -4.97 12.92 3.77
C VAL A 110 -5.38 14.22 3.07
N VAL A 111 -5.95 15.16 3.83
CA VAL A 111 -6.33 16.50 3.32
C VAL A 111 -5.13 17.45 3.28
N SER A 112 -4.14 17.25 4.16
CA SER A 112 -2.98 18.12 4.31
C SER A 112 -1.69 17.30 4.50
N VAL A 113 -0.62 17.82 3.92
CA VAL A 113 0.76 17.28 4.00
C VAL A 113 1.73 18.28 4.65
N ARG A 114 1.21 19.27 5.40
CA ARG A 114 2.04 20.31 6.04
C ARG A 114 2.86 19.80 7.24
N ASP A 115 2.42 18.71 7.86
CA ASP A 115 3.15 18.08 8.97
C ASP A 115 4.28 17.20 8.40
N THR A 116 5.48 17.76 8.36
CA THR A 116 6.68 17.09 7.84
C THR A 116 7.10 15.89 8.68
N GLY A 117 6.85 15.89 9.99
CA GLY A 117 7.12 14.75 10.86
C GLY A 117 6.23 13.56 10.52
N LYS A 118 4.95 13.82 10.24
CA LYS A 118 4.01 12.78 9.76
C LYS A 118 4.40 12.23 8.39
N VAL A 119 4.75 13.11 7.45
CA VAL A 119 5.21 12.69 6.11
C VAL A 119 6.49 11.86 6.22
N GLY A 120 7.44 12.27 7.06
CA GLY A 120 8.66 11.53 7.32
C GLY A 120 8.40 10.11 7.84
N ARG A 121 7.42 9.92 8.74
CA ARG A 121 7.02 8.58 9.19
C ARG A 121 6.49 7.70 8.05
N TRP A 122 5.75 8.25 7.10
CA TRP A 122 5.27 7.48 5.94
C TRP A 122 6.42 7.05 5.02
N LEU A 123 7.39 7.94 4.80
CA LEU A 123 8.58 7.62 4.01
C LEU A 123 9.41 6.51 4.67
N TRP A 124 9.60 6.58 5.98
CA TRP A 124 10.22 5.49 6.73
C TRP A 124 9.40 4.21 6.64
N GLN A 125 8.09 4.27 6.85
CA GLN A 125 7.22 3.09 6.78
C GLN A 125 7.36 2.34 5.46
N VAL A 126 7.22 3.03 4.31
CA VAL A 126 7.30 2.36 3.00
C VAL A 126 8.70 1.82 2.70
N LEU A 127 9.77 2.50 3.16
CA LEU A 127 11.14 1.99 3.05
C LEU A 127 11.33 0.71 3.86
N LEU A 128 10.91 0.73 5.13
CA LEU A 128 11.05 -0.42 6.03
C LEU A 128 10.25 -1.61 5.50
N TYR A 129 9.06 -1.38 4.93
CA TYR A 129 8.28 -2.46 4.32
C TYR A 129 8.97 -3.06 3.09
N ALA A 130 9.63 -2.25 2.26
CA ALA A 130 10.44 -2.77 1.17
C ALA A 130 11.62 -3.62 1.68
N TRP A 131 12.22 -3.24 2.81
CA TRP A 131 13.30 -4.03 3.40
C TRP A 131 12.83 -5.36 4.00
N LEU A 132 11.55 -5.50 4.35
CA LEU A 132 10.96 -6.77 4.81
C LEU A 132 10.79 -7.81 3.69
N ASP A 133 10.99 -7.46 2.41
CA ASP A 133 11.07 -8.41 1.30
C ASP A 133 12.42 -9.16 1.32
N THR A 134 12.67 -9.90 2.41
CA THR A 134 13.95 -10.55 2.71
C THR A 134 14.26 -11.72 1.79
N ALA A 135 13.23 -12.44 1.34
CA ALA A 135 13.35 -13.53 0.38
C ALA A 135 13.31 -13.05 -1.09
N ASP A 136 13.27 -11.74 -1.34
CA ASP A 136 13.17 -11.11 -2.68
C ASP A 136 11.98 -11.66 -3.49
N LEU A 137 10.87 -12.01 -2.82
CA LEU A 137 9.67 -12.60 -3.44
C LEU A 137 9.00 -11.58 -4.36
N TYR A 138 8.90 -10.35 -3.86
CA TYR A 138 8.27 -9.25 -4.56
C TYR A 138 9.27 -8.43 -5.37
N ARG A 139 10.58 -8.72 -5.21
CA ARG A 139 11.69 -8.07 -5.89
C ARG A 139 11.54 -6.55 -5.82
N ILE A 140 11.23 -6.01 -4.64
CA ILE A 140 10.87 -4.60 -4.50
C ILE A 140 12.10 -3.73 -4.80
N ARG A 141 12.06 -3.02 -5.94
CA ARG A 141 13.17 -2.13 -6.38
C ARG A 141 12.81 -0.66 -6.28
N ARG A 142 11.52 -0.34 -6.21
CA ARG A 142 11.03 1.02 -6.07
C ARG A 142 9.99 1.11 -4.96
N VAL A 143 9.92 2.28 -4.36
CA VAL A 143 8.94 2.63 -3.32
C VAL A 143 8.32 3.98 -3.64
N GLY A 144 7.13 4.24 -3.10
CA GLY A 144 6.47 5.52 -3.33
C GLY A 144 5.30 5.81 -2.42
N LEU A 145 4.82 7.05 -2.52
CA LEU A 145 3.60 7.51 -1.84
C LEU A 145 2.57 7.91 -2.89
N LEU A 146 1.35 7.38 -2.75
CA LEU A 146 0.18 7.83 -3.51
C LEU A 146 -0.69 8.73 -2.64
N LEU A 147 -0.66 10.03 -2.89
CA LEU A 147 -1.45 11.03 -2.19
C LEU A 147 -2.81 11.22 -2.90
N GLY A 148 -3.77 10.33 -2.61
CA GLY A 148 -5.04 10.21 -3.33
C GLY A 148 -5.85 11.51 -3.43
N ARG A 149 -6.01 12.24 -2.31
CA ARG A 149 -6.74 13.54 -2.30
C ARG A 149 -6.01 14.66 -3.04
N HIS A 150 -4.70 14.50 -3.25
CA HIS A 150 -3.88 15.48 -3.95
C HIS A 150 -3.68 15.12 -5.44
N GLY A 151 -3.95 13.88 -5.84
CA GLY A 151 -3.67 13.40 -7.18
C GLY A 151 -2.17 13.41 -7.49
N VAL A 152 -1.34 13.08 -6.49
CA VAL A 152 0.12 13.12 -6.60
C VAL A 152 0.68 11.73 -6.30
N LEU A 153 1.56 11.28 -7.18
CA LEU A 153 2.39 10.10 -6.98
C LEU A 153 3.85 10.54 -6.93
N MET A 154 4.57 10.06 -5.92
CA MET A 154 6.00 10.22 -5.80
C MET A 154 6.62 8.84 -5.68
N SER A 155 7.71 8.57 -6.39
CA SER A 155 8.41 7.29 -6.32
C SER A 155 9.92 7.46 -6.44
N TRP A 156 10.64 6.52 -5.83
CA TRP A 156 12.09 6.46 -5.81
C TRP A 156 12.55 5.00 -5.95
N PRO A 157 13.73 4.74 -6.52
CA PRO A 157 14.48 3.53 -6.19
C PRO A 157 14.61 3.39 -4.67
N VAL A 158 14.56 2.16 -4.16
CA VAL A 158 14.67 1.87 -2.72
C VAL A 158 15.96 2.47 -2.13
N ASP A 159 17.09 2.26 -2.81
CA ASP A 159 18.40 2.75 -2.35
C ASP A 159 18.45 4.27 -2.30
N GLU A 160 17.85 4.94 -3.29
CA GLU A 160 17.78 6.40 -3.32
C GLU A 160 16.97 6.97 -2.15
N LEU A 161 15.83 6.33 -1.80
CA LEU A 161 15.06 6.76 -0.63
C LEU A 161 15.82 6.50 0.67
N ALA A 162 16.50 5.35 0.77
CA ALA A 162 17.31 5.00 1.93
C ALA A 162 18.43 6.04 2.16
N GLU A 163 19.18 6.39 1.11
CA GLU A 163 20.22 7.41 1.18
C GLU A 163 19.69 8.78 1.64
N ARG A 164 18.52 9.18 1.12
CA ARG A 164 17.87 10.44 1.48
C ARG A 164 17.42 10.46 2.94
N LEU A 165 16.92 9.34 3.46
CA LEU A 165 16.40 9.25 4.83
C LEU A 165 17.49 9.06 5.90
N LEU A 166 18.51 8.25 5.62
CA LEU A 166 19.62 8.00 6.55
C LEU A 166 20.62 9.16 6.59
N GLY A 167 20.71 9.92 5.51
CA GLY A 167 21.80 10.84 5.29
C GLY A 167 23.11 10.09 5.02
N ARG A 168 24.03 10.72 4.28
CA ARG A 168 25.26 10.14 3.69
C ARG A 168 26.25 9.44 4.66
N ARG A 169 25.98 9.38 5.97
CA ARG A 169 26.90 8.82 6.99
C ARG A 169 26.66 7.36 7.34
N VAL A 170 25.51 6.79 7.00
CA VAL A 170 25.20 5.36 7.24
C VAL A 170 24.98 4.69 5.89
N THR A 171 25.68 3.58 5.62
CA THR A 171 25.40 2.82 4.39
C THR A 171 24.04 2.13 4.53
N GLY A 172 23.28 2.07 3.45
CA GLY A 172 21.93 1.48 3.45
C GLY A 172 21.91 0.04 3.96
N GLU A 173 22.96 -0.74 3.68
CA GLU A 173 23.11 -2.12 4.13
C GLU A 173 23.15 -2.24 5.66
N HIS A 174 24.02 -1.49 6.36
CA HIS A 174 24.09 -1.55 7.83
C HIS A 174 22.77 -1.14 8.49
N ALA A 175 22.08 -0.13 7.94
CA ALA A 175 20.78 0.29 8.45
C ALA A 175 19.69 -0.76 8.21
N ARG A 176 19.75 -1.45 7.07
CA ARG A 176 18.85 -2.54 6.73
C ARG A 176 19.06 -3.73 7.67
N ASP A 177 20.31 -4.12 7.93
CA ASP A 177 20.65 -5.21 8.85
C ASP A 177 20.17 -4.89 10.28
N ALA A 178 20.44 -3.68 10.77
CA ALA A 178 19.96 -3.24 12.09
C ALA A 178 18.43 -3.24 12.17
N PHE A 179 17.74 -2.85 11.09
CA PHE A 179 16.30 -2.96 11.01
C PHE A 179 15.82 -4.42 11.02
N HIS A 180 16.48 -5.31 10.28
CA HIS A 180 16.18 -6.74 10.23
C HIS A 180 16.30 -7.40 11.60
N ASP A 181 17.30 -7.04 12.40
CA ASP A 181 17.44 -7.54 13.78
C ASP A 181 16.22 -7.17 14.64
N ILE A 182 15.80 -5.90 14.58
CA ILE A 182 14.65 -5.39 15.34
C ILE A 182 13.35 -6.02 14.83
N ALA A 183 13.15 -6.03 13.51
CA ALA A 183 11.96 -6.58 12.87
C ALA A 183 11.83 -8.08 13.17
N GLY A 184 12.91 -8.84 13.06
CA GLY A 184 12.93 -10.27 13.36
C GLY A 184 12.54 -10.56 14.80
N GLN A 185 13.03 -9.79 15.77
CA GLN A 185 12.63 -9.92 17.18
C GLN A 185 11.12 -9.67 17.38
N ILE A 186 10.57 -8.62 16.75
CA ILE A 186 9.15 -8.29 16.87
C ILE A 186 8.29 -9.37 16.20
N ILE A 187 8.63 -9.76 14.97
CA ILE A 187 7.88 -10.74 14.17
C ILE A 187 7.85 -12.11 14.85
N THR A 188 9.00 -12.61 15.30
CA THR A 188 9.09 -13.88 16.05
C THR A 188 8.39 -13.79 17.41
N GLY A 189 8.42 -12.63 18.07
CA GLY A 189 7.65 -12.36 19.28
C GLY A 189 6.13 -12.47 19.09
N HIS A 190 5.64 -12.24 17.88
CA HIS A 190 4.24 -12.49 17.49
C HIS A 190 3.97 -13.92 17.00
N GLY A 191 4.95 -14.83 17.08
CA GLY A 191 4.82 -16.21 16.64
C GLY A 191 4.85 -16.40 15.12
N LEU A 192 5.30 -15.38 14.37
CA LEU A 192 5.42 -15.43 12.91
C LEU A 192 6.84 -15.85 12.49
N PRO A 193 6.99 -16.50 11.33
CA PRO A 193 8.30 -16.93 10.83
C PRO A 193 9.18 -15.74 10.43
N TRP A 194 10.49 -15.89 10.62
CA TRP A 194 11.52 -14.95 10.17
C TRP A 194 12.75 -15.73 9.63
N PRO A 195 13.34 -15.36 8.47
CA PRO A 195 12.95 -14.26 7.59
C PRO A 195 11.57 -14.45 6.98
N VAL A 196 10.98 -13.35 6.50
CA VAL A 196 9.70 -13.39 5.76
C VAL A 196 9.94 -14.17 4.46
N ALA A 197 9.11 -15.19 4.24
CA ALA A 197 9.19 -16.16 3.14
C ALA A 197 7.93 -16.16 2.28
#